data_AF-A0A640YB67-F1
#
_entry.id   AF-A0A640YB67-F1
#
_cell.length_a   1.000
_cell.length_b   1.000
_cell.length_c   1.000
_cell.angle_alpha   90.00
_cell.angle_beta   90.00
_cell.angle_gamma   90.00
#
_symmetry.space_group_name_H-M   'P 1'
#
loop_
_entity.id
_entity.type
_entity.pdbx_description
1 polymer ?
#
loop_
_entity_poly.entity_id
_entity_poly.type
_entity_poly.pdbx_seq_one_letter_code
_entity_poly.pdbx_strand_id
1 'polypeptide(L)'
;MAYVAICICFAVATGLIGRAKGSSFLIWFLVGGVLPLLGLVAAVLYRREQSEPERRCPRCGTVHKLYVQVCHRCGEDMYLPDPAEVRPGPDLRRS
;
A
#
# COMPACT_ATOMS: atom_id res chain seq x y z
N MET A 1 13.25 3.63 -30.53
CA MET A 1 11.81 3.88 -30.35
C MET A 1 11.07 2.71 -29.71
N ALA A 2 11.19 1.48 -30.23
CA ALA A 2 10.49 0.31 -29.68
C ALA A 2 10.76 0.05 -28.18
N TYR A 3 12.03 0.07 -27.76
CA TYR A 3 12.39 -0.12 -26.34
C TYR A 3 11.73 0.91 -25.40
N VAL A 4 11.76 2.19 -25.79
CA VAL A 4 11.13 3.27 -25.01
C VAL A 4 9.62 3.05 -24.90
N ALA A 5 8.97 2.66 -26.00
CA ALA A 5 7.54 2.34 -25.99
C ALA A 5 7.25 1.18 -25.02
N ILE A 6 8.06 0.12 -25.06
CA ILE A 6 7.94 -1.03 -24.13
C ILE A 6 8.06 -0.56 -22.67
N CYS A 7 9.10 0.21 -22.33
CA CYS A 7 9.29 0.71 -20.97
C CYS A 7 8.10 1.58 -20.50
N ILE A 8 7.57 2.45 -21.37
CA ILE A 8 6.40 3.28 -21.04
C ILE A 8 5.16 2.41 -20.80
N CYS A 9 4.90 1.40 -21.65
CA CYS A 9 3.78 0.50 -21.46
C CYS A 9 3.88 -0.27 -20.12
N PHE A 10 5.06 -0.79 -19.78
CA PHE A 10 5.27 -1.47 -18.50
C PHE A 10 5.17 -0.51 -17.31
N ALA A 11 5.70 0.71 -17.42
CA ALA A 11 5.58 1.75 -16.40
C ALA A 11 4.11 2.07 -16.10
N VAL A 12 3.30 2.31 -17.14
CA VAL A 12 1.87 2.61 -16.98
C VAL A 12 1.13 1.42 -16.37
N ALA A 13 1.31 0.21 -16.90
CA ALA A 13 0.64 -0.99 -16.38
C ALA A 13 0.99 -1.24 -14.90
N THR A 14 2.28 -1.17 -14.56
CA THR A 14 2.77 -1.34 -13.20
C THR A 14 2.21 -0.26 -12.26
N GLY A 15 2.23 1.00 -12.69
CA GLY A 15 1.69 2.13 -11.95
C GLY A 15 0.19 1.99 -11.65
N LEU A 16 -0.60 1.56 -12.63
CA LEU A 16 -2.05 1.36 -12.47
C LEU A 16 -2.36 0.22 -11.48
N ILE A 17 -1.66 -0.91 -11.58
CA ILE A 17 -1.84 -2.04 -10.66
C ILE A 17 -1.45 -1.64 -9.24
N GLY A 18 -0.29 -0.99 -9.05
CA GLY A 18 0.14 -0.49 -7.75
C GLY A 18 -0.87 0.46 -7.11
N ARG A 19 -1.42 1.40 -7.89
CA ARG A 19 -2.48 2.32 -7.45
C ARG A 19 -3.76 1.58 -7.05
N ALA A 20 -4.19 0.60 -7.84
CA ALA A 20 -5.39 -0.19 -7.55
C ALA A 20 -5.28 -0.99 -6.24
N LYS A 21 -4.05 -1.26 -5.77
CA LYS A 21 -3.75 -1.88 -4.47
C LYS A 21 -3.61 -0.88 -3.32
N GLY A 22 -3.80 0.42 -3.55
CA GLY A 22 -3.68 1.48 -2.56
C GLY A 22 -2.28 2.06 -2.37
N SER A 23 -1.32 1.65 -3.18
CA SER A 23 0.04 2.22 -3.16
C SER A 23 0.16 3.43 -4.11
N SER A 24 1.31 4.10 -4.11
CA SER A 24 1.51 5.32 -4.90
C SER A 24 1.77 5.01 -6.38
N PHE A 25 0.99 5.62 -7.28
CA PHE A 25 1.15 5.44 -8.73
C PHE A 25 2.56 5.77 -9.21
N LEU A 26 3.13 6.88 -8.74
CA LEU A 26 4.43 7.38 -9.21
C LEU A 26 5.58 6.43 -8.89
N ILE A 27 5.61 5.84 -7.68
CA ILE A 27 6.67 4.90 -7.31
C ILE A 27 6.59 3.66 -8.20
N TRP A 28 5.39 3.09 -8.36
CA TRP A 28 5.20 1.91 -9.20
C TRP A 28 5.43 2.17 -10.69
N PHE A 29 5.10 3.37 -11.18
CA PHE A 29 5.41 3.79 -12.54
C PHE A 29 6.93 3.82 -12.78
N LEU A 30 7.69 4.44 -11.87
CA LEU A 30 9.15 4.49 -11.97
C LEU A 30 9.77 3.09 -11.88
N VAL A 31 9.29 2.25 -10.96
CA VAL A 31 9.75 0.85 -10.82
C VAL A 31 9.50 0.07 -12.11
N GLY A 32 8.31 0.16 -12.69
CA GLY A 32 7.98 -0.54 -13.95
C GLY A 32 8.72 0.01 -15.18
N GLY A 33 9.08 1.30 -15.18
CA GLY A 33 9.85 1.92 -16.25
C GLY A 33 11.34 1.60 -16.21
N VAL A 34 11.92 1.49 -15.02
CA VAL A 34 13.35 1.15 -14.82
C VAL A 34 13.59 -0.36 -14.88
N LEU A 35 12.65 -1.16 -14.34
CA LEU A 35 12.72 -2.62 -14.31
C LEU A 35 11.50 -3.22 -15.04
N PRO A 36 11.44 -3.15 -16.40
CA PRO A 36 10.36 -3.78 -17.16
C PRO A 36 10.22 -5.26 -16.80
N LEU A 37 9.00 -5.79 -16.94
CA LEU A 37 8.59 -7.15 -16.52
C LEU A 37 8.71 -7.41 -15.01
N LEU A 38 9.88 -7.25 -14.39
CA LEU A 38 10.09 -7.47 -12.95
C LEU A 38 9.25 -6.53 -12.09
N GLY A 39 9.18 -5.24 -12.44
CA GLY A 39 8.34 -4.28 -11.75
C GLY A 39 6.85 -4.64 -11.83
N LEU A 40 6.40 -5.13 -12.98
CA LEU A 40 5.02 -5.58 -13.19
C LEU A 40 4.71 -6.82 -12.34
N VAL A 41 5.58 -7.83 -12.37
CA VAL A 41 5.45 -9.04 -11.53
C VAL A 41 5.41 -8.64 -10.06
N ALA A 42 6.30 -7.75 -9.63
CA ALA A 42 6.31 -7.22 -8.26
C ALA A 42 4.98 -6.54 -7.91
N ALA A 43 4.43 -5.67 -8.77
CA ALA A 43 3.14 -5.02 -8.51
C ALA A 43 1.96 -6.00 -8.45
N VAL A 44 1.97 -7.05 -9.28
CA VAL A 44 0.95 -8.11 -9.27
C VAL A 44 1.00 -8.90 -7.97
N LEU A 45 2.20 -9.26 -7.50
CA LEU A 45 2.39 -10.02 -6.26
C LEU A 45 2.37 -9.13 -5.00
N TYR A 46 2.46 -7.81 -5.15
CA TYR A 46 2.44 -6.86 -4.05
C TYR A 46 1.16 -6.97 -3.22
N ARG A 47 1.29 -6.89 -1.90
CA ARG A 47 0.16 -6.93 -0.96
C ARG A 47 -0.80 -5.77 -1.24
N ARG A 48 -2.12 -5.99 -1.08
CA ARG A 48 -3.09 -4.90 -1.10
C ARG A 48 -3.01 -4.10 0.20
N GLU A 49 -2.69 -2.83 0.10
CA GLU A 49 -2.54 -1.93 1.25
C GLU A 49 -3.90 -1.49 1.80
N GLN A 50 -4.93 -1.45 0.95
CA GLN A 50 -6.29 -1.13 1.39
C GLN A 50 -6.90 -2.21 2.28
N SER A 51 -6.59 -3.49 2.03
CA SER A 51 -7.09 -4.62 2.85
C SER A 51 -6.41 -4.75 4.20
N GLU A 52 -5.33 -4.03 4.44
CA GLU A 52 -4.57 -4.15 5.67
C GLU A 52 -5.41 -3.66 6.87
N PRO A 53 -5.48 -4.46 7.96
CA PRO A 53 -6.24 -4.10 9.16
C PRO A 53 -5.73 -2.82 9.81
N GLU A 54 -6.63 -2.16 10.54
CA GLU A 54 -6.42 -0.86 11.17
C GLU A 54 -6.72 -0.92 12.67
N ARG A 55 -6.03 -0.08 13.44
CA ARG A 55 -6.28 0.12 14.87
C ARG A 55 -6.38 1.61 15.19
N ARG A 56 -6.95 1.95 16.34
CA ARG A 56 -6.91 3.32 16.89
C ARG A 56 -5.74 3.43 17.86
N CYS A 57 -5.03 4.55 17.82
CA CYS A 57 -4.06 4.89 18.84
C CYS A 57 -4.77 5.00 20.20
N PRO A 58 -4.30 4.32 21.27
CA PRO A 58 -4.96 4.34 22.58
C PRO A 58 -4.90 5.72 23.24
N ARG A 59 -3.91 6.55 22.87
CA ARG A 59 -3.71 7.88 23.45
C ARG A 59 -4.49 8.99 22.74
N CYS A 60 -4.37 9.09 21.41
CA CYS A 60 -4.96 10.20 20.64
C CYS A 60 -6.12 9.80 19.71
N GLY A 61 -6.46 8.51 19.64
CA GLY A 61 -7.57 8.00 18.82
C GLY A 61 -7.35 8.01 17.30
N THR A 62 -6.19 8.47 16.81
CA THR A 62 -5.88 8.49 15.37
C THR A 62 -5.80 7.05 14.84
N VAL A 63 -6.35 6.83 13.64
CA VAL A 63 -6.39 5.50 13.02
C VAL A 63 -5.09 5.25 12.24
N HIS A 64 -4.49 4.09 12.46
CA HIS A 64 -3.29 3.64 11.76
C HIS A 64 -3.46 2.21 11.26
N LYS A 65 -2.67 1.83 10.24
CA LYS A 65 -2.51 0.41 9.88
C LYS A 65 -1.90 -0.36 11.04
N LEU A 66 -2.28 -1.62 11.20
CA LEU A 66 -1.90 -2.45 12.34
C LEU A 66 -0.37 -2.61 12.48
N TYR A 67 0.35 -2.64 11.35
CA TYR A 67 1.82 -2.76 11.34
C TYR A 67 2.58 -1.50 11.80
N VAL A 68 1.93 -0.34 11.91
CA VAL A 68 2.58 0.91 12.32
C VAL A 68 2.95 0.80 13.79
N GLN A 69 4.24 0.77 14.13
CA GLN A 69 4.68 0.57 15.52
C GLN A 69 4.50 1.80 16.42
N VAL A 70 4.71 3.00 15.87
CA VAL A 70 4.63 4.27 16.63
C VAL A 70 3.62 5.20 15.98
N CYS A 71 2.76 5.82 16.78
CA CYS A 71 1.80 6.80 16.30
C CYS A 71 2.56 8.04 15.77
N HIS A 72 2.61 8.19 14.45
CA HIS A 72 3.19 9.37 13.79
C HIS A 72 2.49 10.72 14.08
N ARG A 73 1.42 10.72 14.91
CA ARG A 73 0.74 11.95 15.36
C ARG A 73 1.10 12.38 16.78
N CYS A 74 1.16 11.45 17.74
CA CYS A 74 1.40 11.78 19.16
C CYS A 74 2.63 11.11 19.78
N GLY A 75 3.33 10.25 19.03
CA GLY A 75 4.53 9.55 19.49
C GLY A 75 4.29 8.34 20.37
N GLU A 76 3.03 7.91 20.55
CA GLU A 76 2.71 6.74 21.36
C GLU A 76 3.21 5.44 20.70
N ASP A 77 3.93 4.61 21.45
CA ASP A 77 4.29 3.25 21.06
C ASP A 77 3.04 2.36 21.11
N MET A 78 2.71 1.72 19.99
CA MET A 78 1.47 0.98 19.84
C MET A 78 1.73 -0.54 19.85
N TYR A 79 1.49 -1.17 20.99
CA TYR A 79 1.52 -2.63 21.15
C TYR A 79 0.34 -3.31 20.44
N LEU A 80 0.52 -4.59 20.07
CA LEU A 80 -0.53 -5.38 19.41
C LEU A 80 -1.82 -5.31 20.24
N PRO A 81 -2.91 -4.74 19.70
CA PRO A 81 -4.16 -4.60 20.44
C PRO A 81 -4.87 -5.94 20.56
N ASP A 82 -5.91 -6.00 21.39
CA ASP A 82 -6.84 -7.12 21.40
C ASP A 82 -7.42 -7.31 19.97
N PRO A 83 -7.46 -8.54 19.42
CA PRO A 83 -8.10 -8.82 18.13
C PRO A 83 -9.51 -8.24 17.98
N ALA A 84 -10.28 -8.10 19.07
CA ALA A 84 -11.61 -7.51 19.06
C ALA A 84 -11.61 -5.99 18.76
N GLU A 85 -10.50 -5.30 18.99
CA GLU A 85 -10.34 -3.86 18.72
C GLU A 85 -9.83 -3.57 17.30
N VAL A 86 -9.41 -4.61 16.56
CA VAL A 86 -8.89 -4.49 15.20
C VAL A 86 -10.02 -4.27 14.21
N ARG A 87 -9.89 -3.22 13.40
CA ARG A 87 -10.83 -2.89 12.33
C ARG A 87 -10.36 -3.53 11.02
N PRO A 88 -11.26 -4.11 10.21
CA PRO A 88 -10.90 -4.60 8.89
C PRO A 88 -10.47 -3.44 7.99
N GLY A 89 -9.74 -3.74 6.91
CA GLY A 89 -9.26 -2.74 5.95
C GLY A 89 -10.38 -1.89 5.34
N PRO A 90 -10.11 -0.64 4.92
CA PRO A 90 -11.08 0.29 4.34
C PRO A 90 -11.88 -0.22 3.14
N ASP A 91 -11.32 -1.11 2.33
CA ASP A 91 -12.01 -1.77 1.21
C ASP A 91 -13.05 -2.79 1.70
N LEU A 92 -12.74 -3.54 2.76
CA LEU A 92 -13.63 -4.53 3.38
C LEU A 92 -14.78 -3.92 4.21
N ARG A 93 -14.74 -2.62 4.48
CA ARG A 93 -15.80 -1.90 5.23
C ARG A 93 -16.88 -1.29 4.34
N ARG A 94 -16.69 -1.29 3.02
CA ARG A 94 -17.58 -0.63 2.05
C ARG A 94 -18.48 -1.62 1.29
N SER A 95 -18.30 -2.92 1.51
CA SER A 95 -19.14 -4.01 1.00
C SER A 95 -20.29 -4.29 1.95
#